data_AF-A0A316FTE6-F1
#
_entry.id   AF-A0A316FTE6-F1
#
_cell.length_a   1.000
_cell.length_b   1.000
_cell.length_c   1.000
_cell.angle_alpha   90.00
_cell.angle_beta   90.00
_cell.angle_gamma   90.00
#
_symmetry.space_group_name_H-M   'P 1'
#
loop_
_entity.id
_entity.type
_entity.pdbx_description
1 polymer ?
#
loop_
_entity_poly.entity_id
_entity_poly.type
_entity_poly.pdbx_seq_one_letter_code
_entity_poly.pdbx_strand_id
1 'polypeptide(L)'
;MTAVSPCHDDFTALADMLGGIDCATANPLVTVRDPTTAQSWTQPVLELLMVALAVAALIHAVLWWRRRGDPANLGLWFATVVYVLILEPPLYFPDRFGMDDQVGLIFVHNVFTVQFLFDRLPLYIVALYPAMTYLAYALVQRTGILERRNPLLGAACVAVVFHAGYEIFDQLGPGLRWWVWNPAAPSNTPLLGDAPLTSAVIFAAAAPFGTALLTRLLLAGRRLAVWRIAAVGLLTPLAMMVFSLPTVPFGPAGRAVVLWVEMAALAFAAVIAFRGGPAEGAKGSYAPAAGAVYLAVMALLWTAADAPPTAMAYAAGCALVWAAVLLAQFRRAIADIGARL
;
A
#
# COMPACT_ATOMS: atom_id res chain seq x y z
N MET A 1 -36.95 9.68 -7.19
CA MET A 1 -35.50 9.51 -7.37
C MET A 1 -35.31 8.13 -7.96
N THR A 2 -35.01 8.03 -9.25
CA THR A 2 -34.73 6.77 -9.92
C THR A 2 -33.46 6.18 -9.29
N ALA A 3 -33.55 4.95 -8.80
CA ALA A 3 -32.40 4.23 -8.28
C ALA A 3 -31.38 4.11 -9.42
N VAL A 4 -30.27 4.85 -9.32
CA VAL A 4 -29.12 4.67 -10.21
C VAL A 4 -28.67 3.22 -9.99
N SER A 5 -28.66 2.42 -11.05
CA SER A 5 -28.15 1.05 -11.02
C SER A 5 -26.77 1.07 -10.34
N PRO A 6 -26.51 0.25 -9.32
CA PRO A 6 -25.18 0.19 -8.72
C PRO A 6 -24.15 -0.31 -9.75
N CYS A 7 -24.57 -1.03 -10.80
CA CYS A 7 -23.72 -1.52 -11.87
C CYS A 7 -23.73 -0.56 -13.07
N HIS A 8 -22.60 0.11 -13.29
CA HIS A 8 -22.32 0.83 -14.55
C HIS A 8 -21.83 -0.17 -15.61
N ASP A 9 -22.00 0.13 -16.89
CA ASP A 9 -21.60 -0.77 -17.99
C ASP A 9 -20.11 -1.13 -17.93
N ASP A 10 -19.26 -0.15 -17.62
CA ASP A 10 -17.82 -0.38 -17.46
C ASP A 10 -17.49 -1.31 -16.29
N PHE A 11 -18.24 -1.22 -15.19
CA PHE A 11 -18.06 -2.13 -14.06
C PHE A 11 -18.43 -3.55 -14.48
N THR A 12 -19.56 -3.74 -15.15
CA THR A 12 -20.03 -5.05 -15.62
C THR A 12 -19.01 -5.69 -16.54
N ALA A 13 -18.47 -4.93 -17.50
CA ALA A 13 -17.45 -5.41 -18.43
C ALA A 13 -16.17 -5.88 -17.71
N LEU A 14 -15.72 -5.14 -16.68
CA LEU A 14 -14.57 -5.53 -15.86
C LEU A 14 -14.86 -6.73 -14.94
N ALA A 15 -16.05 -6.77 -14.35
CA ALA A 15 -16.51 -7.84 -13.48
C ALA A 15 -16.63 -9.18 -14.23
N ASP A 16 -17.06 -9.16 -15.49
CA ASP A 16 -17.15 -10.37 -16.32
C ASP A 16 -15.76 -11.01 -16.55
N MET A 17 -14.70 -10.21 -16.65
CA MET A 17 -13.31 -10.71 -16.73
C MET A 17 -12.86 -11.44 -15.46
N LEU A 18 -13.50 -11.14 -14.32
CA LEU A 18 -13.24 -11.75 -13.01
C LEU A 18 -14.26 -12.85 -12.68
N GLY A 19 -15.04 -13.32 -13.65
CA GLY A 19 -15.99 -14.41 -13.46
C GLY A 19 -17.41 -13.98 -13.09
N GLY A 20 -17.79 -12.72 -13.37
CA GLY A 20 -19.18 -12.24 -13.31
C GLY A 20 -19.64 -11.85 -11.90
N ILE A 21 -19.12 -10.74 -11.38
CA ILE A 21 -19.46 -10.20 -10.06
C ILE A 21 -20.81 -9.47 -10.12
N ASP A 22 -21.81 -9.97 -9.39
CA ASP A 22 -23.13 -9.33 -9.31
C ASP A 22 -23.13 -8.16 -8.33
N CYS A 23 -23.07 -6.93 -8.85
CA CYS A 23 -23.24 -5.71 -8.06
C CYS A 23 -24.70 -5.26 -7.89
N ALA A 24 -25.66 -5.85 -8.62
CA ALA A 24 -27.05 -5.41 -8.63
C ALA A 24 -27.79 -5.86 -7.37
N THR A 25 -27.45 -7.06 -6.87
CA THR A 25 -28.07 -7.64 -5.67
C THR A 25 -27.14 -7.69 -4.45
N ALA A 26 -25.88 -7.28 -4.60
CA ALA A 26 -24.90 -7.28 -3.53
C ALA A 26 -25.33 -6.43 -2.33
N ASN A 27 -24.95 -6.87 -1.13
CA ASN A 27 -25.23 -6.13 0.10
C ASN A 27 -24.50 -4.77 0.09
N PRO A 28 -25.20 -3.64 0.36
CA PRO A 28 -24.60 -2.31 0.32
C PRO A 28 -23.52 -2.09 1.40
N LEU A 29 -23.58 -2.83 2.51
CA LEU A 29 -22.72 -2.64 3.67
C LEU A 29 -21.62 -3.70 3.71
N VAL A 30 -22.00 -4.97 3.84
CA VAL A 30 -21.05 -6.06 4.02
C VAL A 30 -21.61 -7.39 3.54
N THR A 31 -20.76 -8.19 2.90
CA THR A 31 -21.01 -9.60 2.58
C THR A 31 -19.91 -10.46 3.19
N VAL A 32 -20.28 -11.59 3.78
CA VAL A 32 -19.34 -12.59 4.32
C VAL A 32 -19.60 -13.91 3.62
N ARG A 33 -18.54 -14.53 3.09
CA ARG A 33 -18.56 -15.78 2.33
C ARG A 33 -17.68 -16.83 2.99
N ASP A 34 -17.84 -18.08 2.58
CA ASP A 34 -16.93 -19.15 2.98
C ASP A 34 -15.63 -19.05 2.16
N PRO A 35 -14.44 -18.96 2.78
CA PRO A 35 -13.18 -18.87 2.05
C PRO A 35 -12.92 -20.07 1.13
N THR A 36 -13.54 -21.24 1.37
CA THR A 36 -13.39 -22.42 0.48
C THR A 36 -14.16 -22.31 -0.82
N THR A 37 -15.03 -21.30 -0.95
CA THR A 37 -15.81 -21.02 -2.18
C THR A 37 -15.13 -19.98 -3.07
N ALA A 38 -13.95 -19.49 -2.68
CA ALA A 38 -13.17 -18.55 -3.48
C ALA A 38 -12.80 -19.16 -4.85
N GLN A 39 -12.75 -18.32 -5.89
CA GLN A 39 -12.43 -18.76 -7.25
C GLN A 39 -11.00 -19.32 -7.37
N SER A 40 -10.10 -18.81 -6.53
CA SER A 40 -8.72 -19.26 -6.44
C SER A 40 -8.27 -19.39 -4.99
N TRP A 41 -7.43 -20.38 -4.72
CA TRP A 41 -6.81 -20.58 -3.40
C TRP A 41 -5.92 -19.40 -2.99
N THR A 42 -5.45 -18.59 -3.94
CA THR A 42 -4.60 -17.42 -3.66
C THR A 42 -5.37 -16.30 -2.96
N GLN A 43 -6.69 -16.21 -3.17
CA GLN A 43 -7.53 -15.16 -2.58
C GLN A 43 -7.60 -15.25 -1.04
N PRO A 44 -8.01 -16.38 -0.43
CA PRO A 44 -8.05 -16.49 1.04
C PRO A 44 -6.66 -16.41 1.67
N VAL A 45 -5.61 -16.87 0.98
CA VAL A 45 -4.22 -16.75 1.46
C VAL A 45 -3.78 -15.28 1.52
N LEU A 46 -4.05 -14.51 0.46
CA LEU A 46 -3.76 -13.07 0.43
C LEU A 46 -4.53 -12.32 1.51
N GLU A 47 -5.83 -12.57 1.63
CA GLU A 47 -6.67 -11.89 2.62
C GLU A 47 -6.20 -12.19 4.05
N LEU A 48 -5.90 -13.46 4.35
CA LEU A 48 -5.34 -13.85 5.63
C LEU A 48 -4.01 -13.14 5.90
N LEU A 49 -3.11 -13.07 4.91
CA LEU A 49 -1.83 -12.37 5.06
C LEU A 49 -2.03 -10.90 5.44
N MET A 50 -2.85 -10.16 4.68
CA MET A 50 -3.04 -8.73 4.90
C MET A 50 -3.71 -8.45 6.23
N VAL A 51 -4.75 -9.22 6.59
CA VAL A 51 -5.43 -9.10 7.89
C VAL A 51 -4.48 -9.45 9.03
N ALA A 52 -3.71 -10.55 8.94
CA ALA A 52 -2.77 -10.94 9.97
C ALA A 52 -1.65 -9.89 10.16
N LEU A 53 -1.12 -9.32 9.08
CA LEU A 53 -0.13 -8.24 9.14
C LEU A 53 -0.70 -6.97 9.77
N ALA A 54 -1.94 -6.59 9.43
CA ALA A 54 -2.61 -5.43 10.01
C ALA A 54 -2.87 -5.61 11.52
N VAL A 55 -3.30 -6.79 11.95
CA VAL A 55 -3.49 -7.13 13.37
C VAL A 55 -2.17 -7.16 14.12
N ALA A 56 -1.13 -7.79 13.55
CA ALA A 56 0.20 -7.83 14.14
C ALA A 56 0.80 -6.42 14.25
N ALA A 57 0.57 -5.55 13.25
CA ALA A 57 0.94 -4.14 13.29
C ALA A 57 0.25 -3.40 14.44
N LEU A 58 -1.06 -3.60 14.63
CA LEU A 58 -1.81 -3.00 15.74
C LEU A 58 -1.28 -3.45 17.09
N ILE A 59 -1.09 -4.76 17.27
CA ILE A 59 -0.52 -5.34 18.50
C ILE A 59 0.86 -4.72 18.77
N HIS A 60 1.72 -4.69 17.76
CA HIS A 60 3.05 -4.09 17.89
C HIS A 60 2.97 -2.59 18.23
N ALA A 61 2.06 -1.82 17.62
CA ALA A 61 1.87 -0.40 17.87
C ALA A 61 1.39 -0.11 19.30
N VAL A 62 0.43 -0.89 19.81
CA VAL A 62 -0.06 -0.80 21.20
C VAL A 62 1.08 -1.12 22.18
N LEU A 63 1.82 -2.19 21.91
CA LEU A 63 2.95 -2.59 22.75
C LEU A 63 4.10 -1.58 22.69
N TRP A 64 4.33 -0.96 21.53
CA TRP A 64 5.30 0.12 21.35
C TRP A 64 4.97 1.29 22.27
N TRP A 65 3.71 1.75 22.22
CA TRP A 65 3.25 2.83 23.07
C TRP A 65 3.38 2.49 24.56
N ARG A 66 2.93 1.31 24.97
CA ARG A 66 2.99 0.89 26.39
C ARG A 66 4.41 0.79 26.93
N ARG A 67 5.39 0.34 26.11
CA ARG A 67 6.78 0.14 26.56
C ARG A 67 7.64 1.38 26.46
N ARG A 68 7.35 2.29 25.52
CA ARG A 68 8.21 3.44 25.20
C ARG A 68 7.57 4.79 25.48
N GLY A 69 6.28 4.83 25.83
CA GLY A 69 5.53 6.08 26.02
C GLY A 69 5.30 6.87 24.72
N ASP A 70 5.65 6.30 23.56
CA ASP A 70 5.53 6.95 22.25
C ASP A 70 4.28 6.41 21.50
N PRO A 71 3.23 7.22 21.32
CA PRO A 71 2.02 6.78 20.67
C PRO A 71 2.06 6.91 19.13
N ALA A 72 3.16 7.39 18.53
CA ALA A 72 3.20 7.73 17.11
C ALA A 72 2.85 6.55 16.19
N ASN A 73 3.36 5.35 16.50
CA ASN A 73 3.08 4.13 15.75
C ASN A 73 1.59 3.75 15.81
N LEU A 74 0.94 3.91 16.96
CA LEU A 74 -0.49 3.65 17.09
C LEU A 74 -1.32 4.69 16.32
N GLY A 75 -0.91 5.95 16.40
CA GLY A 75 -1.52 7.02 15.61
C GLY A 75 -1.39 6.79 14.10
N LEU A 76 -0.23 6.31 13.63
CA LEU A 76 -0.02 5.93 12.22
C LEU A 76 -0.99 4.83 11.79
N TRP A 77 -1.11 3.76 12.58
CA TRP A 77 -2.02 2.65 12.26
C TRP A 77 -3.46 3.15 12.06
N PHE A 78 -3.99 3.93 13.01
CA PHE A 78 -5.34 4.48 12.86
C PHE A 78 -5.44 5.51 11.73
N ALA A 79 -4.38 6.28 11.47
CA ALA A 79 -4.38 7.25 10.38
C ALA A 79 -4.49 6.56 9.01
N THR A 80 -3.87 5.39 8.84
CA THR A 80 -4.02 4.60 7.60
C THR A 80 -5.43 4.03 7.43
N VAL A 81 -6.14 3.74 8.54
CA VAL A 81 -7.56 3.37 8.50
C VAL A 81 -8.42 4.57 8.10
N VAL A 82 -8.14 5.76 8.64
CA VAL A 82 -8.84 6.98 8.19
C VAL A 82 -8.57 7.25 6.71
N TYR A 83 -7.32 7.09 6.27
CA TYR A 83 -6.92 7.30 4.88
C TYR A 83 -7.69 6.40 3.92
N VAL A 84 -7.76 5.07 4.15
CA VAL A 84 -8.50 4.16 3.27
C VAL A 84 -10.00 4.48 3.22
N LEU A 85 -10.60 4.87 4.34
CA LEU A 85 -12.02 5.25 4.40
C LEU A 85 -12.35 6.53 3.62
N ILE A 86 -11.35 7.39 3.39
CA ILE A 86 -11.49 8.62 2.61
C ILE A 86 -11.16 8.38 1.15
N LEU A 87 -10.12 7.59 0.86
CA LEU A 87 -9.63 7.38 -0.49
C LEU A 87 -10.51 6.42 -1.29
N GLU A 88 -10.86 5.25 -0.74
CA GLU A 88 -11.48 4.17 -1.51
C GLU A 88 -12.88 4.49 -2.04
N PRO A 89 -13.82 5.12 -1.29
CA PRO A 89 -15.17 5.34 -1.81
C PRO A 89 -15.22 6.16 -3.11
N PRO A 90 -14.44 7.25 -3.27
CA PRO A 90 -14.30 7.93 -4.56
C PRO A 90 -13.76 7.06 -5.70
N LEU A 91 -12.87 6.09 -5.44
CA LEU A 91 -12.30 5.25 -6.49
C LEU A 91 -13.29 4.19 -6.99
N TYR A 92 -14.19 3.69 -6.13
CA TYR A 92 -15.23 2.73 -6.51
C TYR A 92 -16.51 3.36 -7.08
N PHE A 93 -16.74 4.64 -6.79
CA PHE A 93 -17.93 5.38 -7.22
C PHE A 93 -17.59 6.78 -7.76
N PRO A 94 -16.69 6.89 -8.75
CA PRO A 94 -16.17 8.19 -9.22
C PRO A 94 -17.27 9.13 -9.72
N ASP A 95 -18.34 8.58 -10.30
CA ASP A 95 -19.56 9.28 -10.72
C ASP A 95 -20.22 10.06 -9.57
N ARG A 96 -20.29 9.46 -8.38
CA ARG A 96 -20.93 10.06 -7.20
C ARG A 96 -20.10 11.18 -6.57
N PHE A 97 -18.82 11.23 -6.89
CA PHE A 97 -17.88 12.25 -6.40
C PHE A 97 -17.51 13.27 -7.48
N GLY A 98 -18.10 13.18 -8.69
CA GLY A 98 -17.81 14.09 -9.81
C GLY A 98 -16.38 13.95 -10.34
N MET A 99 -15.82 12.74 -10.28
CA MET A 99 -14.43 12.41 -10.65
C MET A 99 -14.33 11.51 -11.89
N ASP A 100 -15.45 11.27 -12.58
CA ASP A 100 -15.51 10.31 -13.69
C ASP A 100 -14.61 10.72 -14.87
N ASP A 101 -14.64 12.01 -15.25
CA ASP A 101 -13.84 12.52 -16.37
C ASP A 101 -12.32 12.51 -16.09
N GLN A 102 -11.92 12.71 -14.83
CA GLN A 102 -10.52 12.87 -14.45
C GLN A 102 -9.86 11.56 -14.04
N VAL A 103 -10.63 10.67 -13.40
CA VAL A 103 -10.14 9.44 -12.79
C VAL A 103 -10.80 8.22 -13.44
N GLY A 104 -12.12 8.25 -13.59
CA GLY A 104 -12.91 7.12 -14.09
C GLY A 104 -12.90 5.92 -13.14
N LEU A 105 -13.62 4.85 -13.50
CA LEU A 105 -13.56 3.59 -12.74
C LEU A 105 -12.17 2.96 -12.93
N ILE A 106 -11.35 2.97 -11.89
CA ILE A 106 -9.93 2.63 -12.00
C ILE A 106 -9.71 1.11 -12.09
N PHE A 107 -10.43 0.32 -11.29
CA PHE A 107 -10.29 -1.12 -11.25
C PHE A 107 -11.54 -1.76 -10.63
N VAL A 108 -11.64 -3.07 -10.78
CA VAL A 108 -12.63 -3.90 -10.08
C VAL A 108 -11.89 -5.03 -9.37
N HIS A 109 -12.15 -5.19 -8.07
CA HIS A 109 -11.66 -6.33 -7.30
C HIS A 109 -12.51 -7.57 -7.53
N ASN A 110 -11.87 -8.73 -7.48
CA ASN A 110 -12.57 -9.99 -7.38
C ASN A 110 -13.21 -10.14 -5.99
N VAL A 111 -14.02 -11.16 -5.80
CA VAL A 111 -14.77 -11.40 -4.57
C VAL A 111 -13.94 -12.22 -3.59
N PHE A 112 -13.66 -11.64 -2.43
CA PHE A 112 -12.98 -12.29 -1.30
C PHE A 112 -13.99 -12.69 -0.19
N THR A 113 -13.48 -13.20 0.94
CA THR A 113 -14.30 -13.71 2.04
C THR A 113 -15.15 -12.60 2.65
N VAL A 114 -14.58 -11.42 2.86
CA VAL A 114 -15.30 -10.27 3.40
C VAL A 114 -15.21 -9.12 2.41
N GLN A 115 -16.36 -8.67 1.92
CA GLN A 115 -16.45 -7.51 1.04
C GLN A 115 -17.35 -6.44 1.65
N PHE A 116 -17.12 -5.19 1.27
CA PHE A 116 -17.92 -4.02 1.59
C PHE A 116 -18.40 -3.34 0.30
N LEU A 117 -19.33 -2.39 0.45
CA LEU A 117 -19.72 -1.46 -0.63
C LEU A 117 -20.20 -2.17 -1.91
N PHE A 118 -21.24 -2.99 -1.82
CA PHE A 118 -21.78 -3.74 -2.97
C PHE A 118 -20.74 -4.69 -3.59
N ASP A 119 -20.02 -5.40 -2.73
CA ASP A 119 -18.92 -6.30 -3.10
C ASP A 119 -17.75 -5.66 -3.84
N ARG A 120 -17.56 -4.33 -3.73
CA ARG A 120 -16.48 -3.61 -4.44
C ARG A 120 -15.20 -3.45 -3.64
N LEU A 121 -15.28 -3.39 -2.31
CA LEU A 121 -14.14 -3.15 -1.43
C LEU A 121 -13.86 -4.41 -0.59
N PRO A 122 -12.85 -5.21 -0.93
CA PRO A 122 -12.43 -6.34 -0.12
C PRO A 122 -11.82 -5.93 1.23
N LEU A 123 -12.01 -6.75 2.26
CA LEU A 123 -11.38 -6.56 3.57
C LEU A 123 -9.85 -6.56 3.48
N TYR A 124 -9.27 -7.37 2.60
CA TYR A 124 -7.82 -7.38 2.43
C TYR A 124 -7.28 -6.01 1.96
N ILE A 125 -8.04 -5.26 1.16
CA ILE A 125 -7.67 -3.89 0.75
C ILE A 125 -7.74 -2.96 1.96
N VAL A 126 -8.81 -3.02 2.76
CA VAL A 126 -8.89 -2.26 4.02
C VAL A 126 -7.70 -2.57 4.94
N ALA A 127 -7.28 -3.84 5.00
CA ALA A 127 -6.15 -4.29 5.81
C ALA A 127 -4.78 -3.94 5.19
N LEU A 128 -4.67 -3.84 3.87
CA LEU A 128 -3.44 -3.55 3.14
C LEU A 128 -2.80 -2.24 3.61
N TYR A 129 -3.62 -1.19 3.78
CA TYR A 129 -3.18 0.14 4.19
C TYR A 129 -2.45 0.11 5.54
N PRO A 130 -3.08 -0.32 6.65
CA PRO A 130 -2.39 -0.44 7.93
C PRO A 130 -1.32 -1.52 7.93
N ALA A 131 -1.43 -2.60 7.17
CA ALA A 131 -0.40 -3.64 7.12
C ALA A 131 0.90 -3.10 6.50
N MET A 132 0.83 -2.62 5.26
CA MET A 132 2.00 -2.29 4.46
C MET A 132 2.60 -0.94 4.83
N THR A 133 1.79 0.09 5.06
CA THR A 133 2.29 1.41 5.44
C THR A 133 2.97 1.35 6.81
N TYR A 134 2.37 0.62 7.76
CA TYR A 134 2.99 0.41 9.06
C TYR A 134 4.27 -0.42 8.96
N LEU A 135 4.27 -1.52 8.20
CA LEU A 135 5.43 -2.38 8.04
C LEU A 135 6.61 -1.62 7.43
N ALA A 136 6.38 -0.86 6.36
CA ALA A 136 7.40 -0.02 5.73
C ALA A 136 7.94 1.04 6.71
N TYR A 137 7.05 1.73 7.43
CA TYR A 137 7.44 2.70 8.46
C TYR A 137 8.28 2.04 9.55
N ALA A 138 7.87 0.89 10.06
CA ALA A 138 8.57 0.16 11.11
C ALA A 138 9.95 -0.35 10.63
N LEU A 139 10.07 -0.84 9.39
CA LEU A 139 11.35 -1.22 8.80
C LEU A 139 12.32 -0.04 8.77
N VAL A 140 11.86 1.16 8.36
CA VAL A 140 12.70 2.36 8.34
C VAL A 140 12.99 2.87 9.76
N GLN A 141 12.03 2.86 10.68
CA GLN A 141 12.21 3.25 12.08
C GLN A 141 13.35 2.47 12.76
N ARG A 142 13.47 1.17 12.46
CA ARG A 142 14.56 0.33 12.99
C ARG A 142 15.96 0.75 12.57
N THR A 143 16.08 1.51 11.48
CA THR A 143 17.38 1.96 10.97
C THR A 143 17.91 3.19 11.71
N GLY A 144 17.04 3.85 12.50
CA GLY A 144 17.30 5.14 13.16
C GLY A 144 17.16 6.34 12.21
N ILE A 145 16.81 6.13 10.94
CA ILE A 145 16.71 7.22 9.94
C ILE A 145 15.64 8.25 10.33
N LEU A 146 14.50 7.79 10.85
CA LEU A 146 13.39 8.68 11.20
C LEU A 146 13.78 9.67 12.30
N GLU A 147 14.66 9.26 13.21
CA GLU A 147 15.15 10.07 14.33
C GLU A 147 16.31 10.98 13.91
N ARG A 148 17.25 10.48 13.11
CA ARG A 148 18.53 11.17 12.82
C ARG A 148 18.52 12.07 11.57
N ARG A 149 17.57 11.87 10.66
CA ARG A 149 17.44 12.66 9.43
C ARG A 149 16.24 13.58 9.52
N ASN A 150 16.20 14.57 8.62
CA ASN A 150 15.02 15.40 8.50
C ASN A 150 13.78 14.56 8.11
N PRO A 151 12.56 15.01 8.45
CA PRO A 151 11.33 14.26 8.17
C PRO A 151 11.12 13.93 6.69
N LEU A 152 11.58 14.76 5.76
CA LEU A 152 11.43 14.55 4.31
C LEU A 152 12.24 13.34 3.83
N LEU A 153 13.51 13.24 4.25
CA LEU A 153 14.35 12.08 3.93
C LEU A 153 13.83 10.81 4.58
N GLY A 154 13.33 10.90 5.82
CA GLY A 154 12.68 9.77 6.49
C GLY A 154 11.44 9.28 5.74
N ALA A 155 10.59 10.21 5.30
CA ALA A 155 9.40 9.91 4.51
C ALA A 155 9.75 9.31 3.14
N ALA A 156 10.78 9.82 2.47
CA ALA A 156 11.27 9.25 1.21
C ALA A 156 11.77 7.80 1.39
N CYS A 157 12.47 7.49 2.47
CA CYS A 157 12.83 6.11 2.79
C CYS A 157 11.61 5.22 2.98
N VAL A 158 10.57 5.69 3.71
CA VAL A 158 9.34 4.91 3.91
C VAL A 158 8.62 4.68 2.60
N ALA A 159 8.54 5.70 1.74
CA ALA A 159 7.95 5.60 0.42
C ALA A 159 8.65 4.55 -0.45
N VAL A 160 9.99 4.60 -0.54
CA VAL A 160 10.75 3.62 -1.34
C VAL A 160 10.59 2.20 -0.79
N VAL A 161 10.61 2.03 0.53
CA VAL A 161 10.40 0.71 1.14
C VAL A 161 8.98 0.22 0.86
N PHE A 162 7.95 1.04 1.04
CA PHE A 162 6.55 0.66 0.76
C PHE A 162 6.37 0.30 -0.72
N HIS A 163 6.84 1.17 -1.62
CA HIS A 163 6.77 0.98 -3.06
C HIS A 163 7.34 -0.37 -3.47
N ALA A 164 8.56 -0.70 -3.02
CA ALA A 164 9.27 -1.92 -3.40
C ALA A 164 8.59 -3.25 -3.03
N GLY A 165 7.43 -3.24 -2.40
CA GLY A 165 6.73 -4.50 -2.10
C GLY A 165 5.25 -4.37 -2.12
N TYR A 166 4.69 -3.17 -2.06
CA TYR A 166 3.42 -2.95 -2.73
C TYR A 166 3.50 -3.39 -4.20
N GLU A 167 4.56 -3.03 -4.93
CA GLU A 167 4.70 -3.43 -6.35
C GLU A 167 4.88 -4.94 -6.56
N ILE A 168 5.34 -5.70 -5.57
CA ILE A 168 5.30 -7.17 -5.68
C ILE A 168 3.85 -7.63 -5.74
N PHE A 169 3.02 -7.09 -4.85
CA PHE A 169 1.60 -7.39 -4.79
C PHE A 169 0.85 -6.86 -6.02
N ASP A 170 1.13 -5.62 -6.44
CA ASP A 170 0.38 -4.93 -7.51
C ASP A 170 0.62 -5.54 -8.89
N GLN A 171 1.84 -6.02 -9.13
CA GLN A 171 2.22 -6.68 -10.39
C GLN A 171 1.77 -8.15 -10.45
N LEU A 172 1.55 -8.80 -9.30
CA LEU A 172 1.03 -10.18 -9.25
C LEU A 172 -0.50 -10.23 -9.34
N GLY A 173 -1.18 -9.21 -8.82
CA GLY A 173 -2.63 -9.25 -8.64
C GLY A 173 -3.47 -9.44 -9.89
N PRO A 174 -3.22 -8.72 -10.99
CA PRO A 174 -3.92 -8.93 -12.25
C PRO A 174 -3.77 -10.36 -12.78
N GLY A 175 -2.53 -10.87 -12.81
CA GLY A 175 -2.25 -12.25 -13.24
C GLY A 175 -2.79 -13.34 -12.33
N LEU A 176 -3.10 -13.01 -11.07
CA LEU A 176 -3.78 -13.87 -10.10
C LEU A 176 -5.29 -13.62 -10.01
N ARG A 177 -5.81 -12.72 -10.85
CA ARG A 177 -7.23 -12.31 -10.90
C ARG A 177 -7.76 -11.83 -9.55
N TRP A 178 -6.93 -11.17 -8.76
CA TRP A 178 -7.36 -10.50 -7.54
C TRP A 178 -8.12 -9.21 -7.84
N TRP A 179 -7.77 -8.54 -8.93
CA TRP A 179 -8.49 -7.43 -9.53
C TRP A 179 -8.11 -7.30 -11.01
N VAL A 180 -8.81 -6.42 -11.71
CA VAL A 180 -8.47 -6.01 -13.07
C VAL A 180 -8.40 -4.49 -13.13
N TRP A 181 -7.34 -3.96 -13.74
CA TRP A 181 -7.22 -2.54 -14.03
C TRP A 181 -8.08 -2.18 -15.24
N ASN A 182 -8.75 -1.03 -15.19
CA ASN A 182 -9.49 -0.51 -16.34
C ASN A 182 -8.54 0.17 -17.34
N PRO A 183 -8.28 -0.40 -18.52
CA PRO A 183 -7.39 0.24 -19.50
C PRO A 183 -7.97 1.53 -20.09
N ALA A 184 -9.29 1.75 -19.99
CA ALA A 184 -9.95 2.95 -20.48
C ALA A 184 -9.87 4.14 -19.51
N ALA A 185 -9.53 3.89 -18.24
CA ALA A 185 -9.43 4.95 -17.23
C ALA A 185 -8.23 5.89 -17.53
N PRO A 186 -8.42 7.22 -17.62
CA PRO A 186 -7.34 8.16 -17.89
C PRO A 186 -6.19 8.06 -16.88
N SER A 187 -6.53 7.76 -15.61
CA SER A 187 -5.58 7.60 -14.52
C SER A 187 -4.70 6.36 -14.66
N ASN A 188 -5.06 5.37 -15.47
CA ASN A 188 -4.32 4.11 -15.59
C ASN A 188 -3.24 4.12 -16.66
N THR A 189 -3.09 5.24 -17.38
CA THR A 189 -2.09 5.36 -18.45
C THR A 189 -0.92 6.24 -18.01
N PRO A 190 0.34 5.84 -18.27
CA PRO A 190 0.77 4.60 -18.94
C PRO A 190 0.85 3.39 -17.99
N LEU A 191 0.90 2.18 -18.57
CA LEU A 191 1.13 0.92 -17.84
C LEU A 191 2.62 0.65 -17.59
N LEU A 192 2.89 -0.01 -16.48
CA LEU A 192 4.15 -0.63 -16.07
C LEU A 192 3.90 -2.11 -15.82
N GLY A 193 4.17 -2.97 -16.82
CA GLY A 193 3.75 -4.37 -16.74
C GLY A 193 2.23 -4.47 -16.73
N ASP A 194 1.68 -5.09 -15.69
CA ASP A 194 0.23 -5.28 -15.52
C ASP A 194 -0.44 -4.17 -14.73
N ALA A 195 0.33 -3.29 -14.08
CA ALA A 195 -0.20 -2.22 -13.25
C ALA A 195 0.07 -0.82 -13.84
N PRO A 196 -0.77 0.17 -13.59
CA PRO A 196 -0.50 1.56 -13.98
C PRO A 196 0.77 2.11 -13.33
N LEU A 197 1.58 2.84 -14.09
CA LEU A 197 2.73 3.56 -13.53
C LEU A 197 2.29 4.63 -12.52
N THR A 198 1.08 5.16 -12.67
CA THR A 198 0.45 6.07 -11.70
C THR A 198 0.14 5.37 -10.39
N SER A 199 -0.27 4.09 -10.37
CA SER A 199 -0.37 3.28 -9.16
C SER A 199 0.99 3.23 -8.46
N ALA A 200 2.03 2.86 -9.21
CA ALA A 200 3.37 2.70 -8.68
C ALA A 200 3.99 3.97 -8.07
N VAL A 201 3.65 5.16 -8.59
CA VAL A 201 4.23 6.42 -8.12
C VAL A 201 3.26 7.20 -7.22
N ILE A 202 2.03 7.42 -7.65
CA ILE A 202 1.06 8.24 -6.91
C ILE A 202 0.52 7.49 -5.70
N PHE A 203 0.10 6.24 -5.89
CA PHE A 203 -0.37 5.43 -4.76
C PHE A 203 0.80 4.87 -3.95
N ALA A 204 1.72 4.15 -4.59
CA ALA A 204 2.73 3.37 -3.89
C ALA A 204 3.95 4.18 -3.41
N ALA A 205 4.13 5.44 -3.85
CA ALA A 205 5.20 6.30 -3.33
C ALA A 205 4.69 7.60 -2.69
N ALA A 206 3.81 8.36 -3.35
CA ALA A 206 3.36 9.65 -2.83
C ALA A 206 2.50 9.50 -1.56
N ALA A 207 1.57 8.55 -1.51
CA ALA A 207 0.76 8.32 -0.32
C ALA A 207 1.56 7.86 0.92
N PRO A 208 2.45 6.85 0.85
CA PRO A 208 3.29 6.50 2.00
C PRO A 208 4.29 7.60 2.35
N PHE A 209 4.79 8.38 1.38
CA PHE A 209 5.58 9.59 1.65
C PHE A 209 4.79 10.58 2.50
N GLY A 210 3.59 10.96 2.04
CA GLY A 210 2.70 11.90 2.74
C GLY A 210 2.34 11.41 4.14
N THR A 211 1.92 10.15 4.25
CA THR A 211 1.55 9.54 5.54
C THR A 211 2.72 9.53 6.51
N ALA A 212 3.92 9.13 6.07
CA ALA A 212 5.10 9.11 6.91
C ALA A 212 5.52 10.52 7.33
N LEU A 213 5.53 11.48 6.41
CA LEU A 213 5.86 12.87 6.68
C LEU A 213 4.90 13.48 7.71
N LEU A 214 3.58 13.36 7.49
CA LEU A 214 2.56 13.87 8.39
C LEU A 214 2.61 13.18 9.75
N THR A 215 2.89 11.88 9.80
CA THR A 215 3.12 11.16 11.07
C THR A 215 4.29 11.76 11.84
N ARG A 216 5.41 12.06 11.16
CA ARG A 216 6.58 12.70 11.79
C ARG A 216 6.27 14.11 12.27
N LEU A 217 5.46 14.88 11.54
CA LEU A 217 5.14 16.26 11.88
C LEU A 217 4.07 16.39 12.97
N LEU A 218 3.07 15.51 12.97
CA LEU A 218 1.88 15.64 13.80
C LEU A 218 1.89 14.70 15.02
N LEU A 219 2.46 13.49 14.89
CA LEU A 219 2.36 12.44 15.90
C LEU A 219 3.66 12.18 16.67
N ALA A 220 4.82 12.26 16.01
CA ALA A 220 6.10 11.90 16.63
C ALA A 220 6.48 12.79 17.82
N GLY A 221 6.76 12.18 18.98
CA GLY A 221 7.10 12.90 20.22
C GLY A 221 5.96 13.75 20.79
N ARG A 222 4.73 13.52 20.32
CA ARG A 222 3.54 14.27 20.74
C ARG A 222 2.56 13.34 21.46
N ARG A 223 1.72 13.92 22.33
CA ARG A 223 0.58 13.20 22.91
C ARG A 223 -0.40 12.78 21.81
N LEU A 224 -0.94 11.57 21.93
CA LEU A 224 -1.95 11.05 21.04
C LEU A 224 -3.22 11.92 21.12
N ALA A 225 -3.72 12.35 19.97
CA ALA A 225 -4.97 13.11 19.88
C ALA A 225 -5.70 12.70 18.61
N VAL A 226 -7.01 12.49 18.71
CA VAL A 226 -7.86 12.01 17.60
C VAL A 226 -7.74 12.92 16.37
N TRP A 227 -7.74 14.24 16.57
CA TRP A 227 -7.62 15.19 15.45
C TRP A 227 -6.29 15.06 14.69
N ARG A 228 -5.20 14.65 15.35
CA ARG A 228 -3.90 14.44 14.68
C ARG A 228 -3.94 13.21 13.80
N ILE A 229 -4.55 12.13 14.31
CA ILE A 229 -4.77 10.90 13.55
C ILE A 229 -5.64 11.21 12.33
N ALA A 230 -6.76 11.90 12.54
CA ALA A 230 -7.66 12.32 11.47
C ALA A 230 -6.94 13.22 10.46
N ALA A 231 -6.15 14.20 10.91
CA ALA A 231 -5.40 15.09 10.03
C ALA A 231 -4.35 14.33 9.20
N VAL A 232 -3.65 13.34 9.76
CA VAL A 232 -2.72 12.51 8.96
C VAL A 232 -3.50 11.78 7.86
N GLY A 233 -4.59 11.09 8.19
CA GLY A 233 -5.36 10.34 7.20
C GLY A 233 -6.03 11.21 6.14
N LEU A 234 -6.60 12.37 6.54
CA LEU A 234 -7.29 13.31 5.65
C LEU A 234 -6.34 14.09 4.74
N LEU A 235 -5.12 14.38 5.19
CA LEU A 235 -4.15 15.15 4.42
C LEU A 235 -3.23 14.27 3.56
N THR A 236 -3.18 12.95 3.78
CA THR A 236 -2.39 12.02 2.94
C THR A 236 -2.74 12.14 1.44
N PRO A 237 -4.02 12.18 1.02
CA PRO A 237 -4.37 12.37 -0.39
C PRO A 237 -3.79 13.64 -1.03
N LEU A 238 -3.49 14.70 -0.25
CA LEU A 238 -2.85 15.89 -0.79
C LEU A 238 -1.43 15.61 -1.30
N ALA A 239 -0.71 14.65 -0.72
CA ALA A 239 0.58 14.23 -1.24
C ALA A 239 0.43 13.58 -2.63
N MET A 240 -0.61 12.75 -2.82
CA MET A 240 -0.94 12.17 -4.12
C MET A 240 -1.25 13.25 -5.17
N MET A 241 -2.03 14.27 -4.78
CA MET A 241 -2.32 15.42 -5.64
C MET A 241 -1.04 16.17 -6.02
N VAL A 242 -0.16 16.45 -5.06
CA VAL A 242 1.10 17.18 -5.29
C VAL A 242 2.01 16.43 -6.26
N PHE A 243 2.13 15.11 -6.15
CA PHE A 243 2.90 14.27 -7.09
C PHE A 243 2.19 14.12 -8.45
N SER A 244 0.86 14.26 -8.49
CA SER A 244 0.12 14.18 -9.75
C SER A 244 0.20 15.48 -10.56
N LEU A 245 0.34 16.65 -9.91
CA LEU A 245 0.35 17.97 -10.57
C LEU A 245 1.40 18.10 -11.69
N PRO A 246 2.66 17.66 -11.52
CA PRO A 246 3.67 17.73 -12.59
C PRO A 246 3.30 16.93 -13.85
N THR A 247 2.38 15.97 -13.76
CA THR A 247 1.99 15.13 -14.90
C THR A 247 0.90 15.72 -15.79
N VAL A 248 0.14 16.69 -15.27
CA VAL A 248 -1.03 17.28 -15.94
C VAL A 248 -0.75 17.82 -17.35
N PRO A 249 0.35 18.55 -17.62
CA PRO A 249 0.56 19.16 -18.94
C PRO A 249 1.04 18.16 -20.00
N PHE A 250 1.23 16.87 -19.66
CA PHE A 250 1.87 15.89 -20.54
C PHE A 250 0.93 14.76 -20.97
N GLY A 251 1.10 14.32 -22.23
CA GLY A 251 0.54 13.05 -22.71
C GLY A 251 1.26 11.82 -22.12
N PRO A 252 0.85 10.59 -22.48
CA PRO A 252 1.30 9.36 -21.80
C PRO A 252 2.82 9.19 -21.69
N ALA A 253 3.57 9.47 -22.75
CA ALA A 253 5.04 9.36 -22.73
C ALA A 253 5.70 10.40 -21.81
N GLY A 254 5.26 11.66 -21.87
CA GLY A 254 5.79 12.71 -20.99
C GLY A 254 5.41 12.48 -19.53
N ARG A 255 4.18 12.01 -19.27
CA ARG A 255 3.74 11.55 -17.95
C ARG A 255 4.63 10.43 -17.43
N ALA A 256 4.98 9.45 -18.26
CA ALA A 256 5.90 8.39 -17.87
C ALA A 256 7.25 8.92 -17.38
N VAL A 257 7.83 9.87 -18.12
CA VAL A 257 9.10 10.50 -17.76
C VAL A 257 9.01 11.21 -16.42
N VAL A 258 7.97 12.01 -16.20
CA VAL A 258 7.75 12.73 -14.94
C VAL A 258 7.66 11.75 -13.77
N LEU A 259 6.81 10.73 -13.88
CA LEU A 259 6.61 9.73 -12.83
C LEU A 259 7.92 8.97 -12.49
N TRP A 260 8.72 8.60 -13.50
CA TRP A 260 10.02 7.99 -13.28
C TRP A 260 11.04 8.93 -12.63
N VAL A 261 11.01 10.22 -12.97
CA VAL A 261 11.88 11.22 -12.33
C VAL A 261 11.51 11.40 -10.86
N GLU A 262 10.22 11.44 -10.52
CA GLU A 262 9.75 11.50 -9.14
C GLU A 262 10.19 10.28 -8.34
N MET A 263 10.00 9.08 -8.90
CA MET A 263 10.47 7.84 -8.28
C MET A 263 12.00 7.83 -8.09
N ALA A 264 12.75 8.26 -9.10
CA ALA A 264 14.21 8.34 -9.04
C ALA A 264 14.67 9.34 -7.98
N ALA A 265 13.98 10.48 -7.82
CA ALA A 265 14.27 11.47 -6.79
C ALA A 265 14.06 10.89 -5.38
N LEU A 266 12.98 10.16 -5.15
CA LEU A 266 12.73 9.47 -3.88
C LEU A 266 13.79 8.39 -3.60
N ALA A 267 14.12 7.57 -4.60
CA ALA A 267 15.16 6.55 -4.50
C ALA A 267 16.53 7.16 -4.17
N PHE A 268 16.89 8.25 -4.83
CA PHE A 268 18.14 8.99 -4.58
C PHE A 268 18.18 9.56 -3.17
N ALA A 269 17.09 10.18 -2.71
CA ALA A 269 16.95 10.69 -1.34
C ALA A 269 17.10 9.56 -0.31
N ALA A 270 16.49 8.40 -0.56
CA ALA A 270 16.63 7.23 0.30
C ALA A 270 18.08 6.75 0.35
N VAL A 271 18.77 6.59 -0.80
CA VAL A 271 20.18 6.20 -0.86
C VAL A 271 21.05 7.15 -0.03
N ILE A 272 20.86 8.46 -0.14
CA ILE A 272 21.58 9.46 0.68
C ILE A 272 21.32 9.26 2.18
N ALA A 273 20.06 9.02 2.56
CA ALA A 273 19.70 8.82 3.96
C ALA A 273 20.36 7.56 4.55
N PHE A 274 20.48 6.49 3.76
CA PHE A 274 21.12 5.22 4.17
C PHE A 274 22.66 5.27 4.23
N ARG A 275 23.32 6.18 3.50
CA ARG A 275 24.80 6.31 3.47
C ARG A 275 25.46 6.66 4.82
N GLY A 276 24.74 7.24 5.77
CA GLY A 276 25.28 7.69 7.06
C GLY A 276 25.55 6.58 8.09
N GLY A 277 25.72 5.33 7.65
CA GLY A 277 25.92 4.18 8.53
C GLY A 277 24.70 3.83 9.41
N PRO A 278 24.74 2.71 10.15
CA PRO A 278 23.76 2.37 11.18
C PRO A 278 23.76 3.40 12.32
N ALA A 279 22.58 3.79 12.80
CA ALA A 279 22.42 4.35 14.14
C ALA A 279 21.71 3.32 15.04
N GLU A 280 21.77 3.48 16.37
CA GLU A 280 20.91 2.73 17.29
C GLU A 280 19.45 3.08 16.98
N GLY A 281 18.77 2.19 16.27
CA GLY A 281 17.34 2.29 15.99
C GLY A 281 16.50 1.42 16.92
N ALA A 282 15.21 1.37 16.64
CA ALA A 282 14.24 0.55 17.37
C ALA A 282 14.65 -0.94 17.44
N LYS A 283 14.87 -1.48 18.65
CA LYS A 283 15.10 -2.93 18.86
C LYS A 283 13.76 -3.69 18.91
N GLY A 284 13.72 -4.89 18.32
CA GLY A 284 12.53 -5.74 18.19
C GLY A 284 12.60 -6.75 17.03
N SER A 285 11.75 -7.77 17.02
CA SER A 285 11.69 -8.78 15.94
C SER A 285 10.53 -8.56 14.96
N TYR A 286 9.54 -7.72 15.30
CA TYR A 286 8.31 -7.56 14.52
C TYR A 286 8.58 -7.23 13.04
N ALA A 287 9.19 -6.08 12.73
CA ALA A 287 9.32 -5.64 11.34
C ALA A 287 10.11 -6.61 10.44
N PRO A 288 11.28 -7.15 10.86
CA PRO A 288 11.98 -8.13 10.03
C PRO A 288 11.23 -9.46 9.90
N ALA A 289 10.55 -9.94 10.95
CA ALA A 289 9.74 -11.16 10.88
C ALA A 289 8.52 -10.99 9.97
N ALA A 290 7.75 -9.90 10.17
CA ALA A 290 6.59 -9.57 9.34
C ALA A 290 6.97 -9.36 7.88
N GLY A 291 8.08 -8.67 7.60
CA GLY A 291 8.59 -8.49 6.24
C GLY A 291 9.08 -9.79 5.60
N ALA A 292 9.70 -10.69 6.36
CA ALA A 292 10.08 -12.01 5.86
C ALA A 292 8.86 -12.89 5.55
N VAL A 293 7.86 -12.89 6.44
CA VAL A 293 6.58 -13.60 6.20
C VAL A 293 5.89 -13.04 4.95
N TYR A 294 5.82 -11.72 4.80
CA TYR A 294 5.27 -11.08 3.60
C TYR A 294 5.95 -11.56 2.33
N LEU A 295 7.29 -11.47 2.26
CA LEU A 295 8.04 -11.90 1.08
C LEU A 295 7.90 -13.41 0.82
N ALA A 296 7.90 -14.25 1.86
CA ALA A 296 7.75 -15.69 1.70
C ALA A 296 6.37 -16.06 1.13
N VAL A 297 5.30 -15.43 1.63
CA VAL A 297 3.95 -15.66 1.10
C VAL A 297 3.80 -15.10 -0.31
N MET A 298 4.32 -13.91 -0.59
CA MET A 298 4.30 -13.37 -1.96
C MET A 298 5.07 -14.25 -2.94
N ALA A 299 6.22 -14.81 -2.53
CA ALA A 299 6.97 -15.76 -3.35
C ALA A 299 6.20 -17.07 -3.60
N LEU A 300 5.40 -17.53 -2.64
CA LEU A 300 4.48 -18.66 -2.83
C LEU A 300 3.36 -18.30 -3.81
N LEU A 301 2.73 -17.14 -3.65
CA LEU A 301 1.64 -16.70 -4.54
C LEU A 301 2.13 -16.49 -5.97
N TRP A 302 3.37 -16.03 -6.13
CA TRP A 302 4.04 -15.90 -7.42
C TRP A 302 4.00 -17.19 -8.22
N THR A 303 4.15 -18.37 -7.59
CA THR A 303 4.22 -19.65 -8.34
C THR A 303 2.91 -19.99 -9.07
N ALA A 304 1.82 -19.30 -8.77
CA ALA A 304 0.52 -19.45 -9.44
C ALA A 304 0.16 -18.26 -10.34
N ALA A 305 1.00 -17.23 -10.43
CA ALA A 305 0.71 -16.03 -11.18
C ALA A 305 0.91 -16.22 -12.69
N ASP A 306 -0.06 -15.77 -13.47
CA ASP A 306 0.04 -15.70 -14.93
C ASP A 306 0.14 -14.23 -15.37
N ALA A 307 1.36 -13.72 -15.41
CA ALA A 307 1.66 -12.31 -15.63
C ALA A 307 2.82 -12.14 -16.63
N PRO A 308 2.87 -11.02 -17.39
CA PRO A 308 3.85 -10.85 -18.44
C PRO A 308 5.27 -10.72 -17.86
N PRO A 309 6.30 -11.08 -18.66
CA PRO A 309 7.69 -11.04 -18.20
C PRO A 309 8.14 -9.69 -17.64
N THR A 310 7.58 -8.58 -18.13
CA THR A 310 7.88 -7.23 -17.65
C THR A 310 7.36 -6.98 -16.23
N ALA A 311 6.13 -7.39 -15.92
CA ALA A 311 5.56 -7.33 -14.57
C ALA A 311 6.39 -8.19 -13.61
N MET A 312 6.73 -9.42 -14.04
CA MET A 312 7.54 -10.35 -13.25
C MET A 312 8.96 -9.82 -12.99
N ALA A 313 9.61 -9.23 -14.00
CA ALA A 313 10.94 -8.65 -13.83
C ALA A 313 10.94 -7.47 -12.85
N TYR A 314 9.91 -6.62 -12.92
CA TYR A 314 9.79 -5.47 -12.03
C TYR A 314 9.48 -5.87 -10.59
N ALA A 315 8.53 -6.79 -10.40
CA ALA A 315 8.24 -7.38 -9.09
C ALA A 315 9.48 -8.05 -8.48
N ALA A 316 10.35 -8.67 -9.29
CA ALA A 316 11.56 -9.34 -8.82
C ALA A 316 12.60 -8.32 -8.35
N GLY A 317 12.77 -7.23 -9.09
CA GLY A 317 13.60 -6.10 -8.68
C GLY A 317 13.13 -5.52 -7.34
N CYS A 318 11.82 -5.33 -7.19
CA CYS A 318 11.17 -4.88 -5.96
C CYS A 318 11.42 -5.86 -4.78
N ALA A 319 11.23 -7.16 -5.01
CA ALA A 319 11.53 -8.21 -4.02
C ALA A 319 13.01 -8.21 -3.59
N LEU A 320 13.95 -7.99 -4.51
CA LEU A 320 15.38 -7.87 -4.20
C LEU A 320 15.69 -6.66 -3.31
N VAL A 321 15.07 -5.50 -3.59
CA VAL A 321 15.21 -4.31 -2.73
C VAL A 321 14.71 -4.61 -1.32
N TRP A 322 13.53 -5.23 -1.19
CA TRP A 322 12.96 -5.56 0.11
C TRP A 322 13.79 -6.62 0.86
N ALA A 323 14.29 -7.63 0.15
CA ALA A 323 15.20 -8.64 0.71
C ALA A 323 16.50 -8.00 1.20
N ALA A 324 17.07 -7.04 0.46
CA ALA A 324 18.26 -6.30 0.89
C ALA A 324 18.00 -5.49 2.17
N VAL A 325 16.83 -4.85 2.29
CA VAL A 325 16.42 -4.16 3.54
C VAL A 325 16.35 -5.15 4.70
N LEU A 326 15.74 -6.33 4.52
CA LEU A 326 15.64 -7.35 5.57
C LEU A 326 17.00 -7.94 5.95
N LEU A 327 17.85 -8.26 4.99
CA LEU A 327 19.20 -8.78 5.23
C LEU A 327 20.04 -7.78 6.04
N ALA A 328 19.93 -6.49 5.73
CA ALA A 328 20.61 -5.44 6.50
C ALA A 328 20.12 -5.38 7.96
N GLN A 329 18.84 -5.71 8.22
CA GLN A 329 18.26 -5.75 9.56
C GLN A 329 18.69 -7.01 10.34
N PHE A 330 18.68 -8.18 9.70
CA PHE A 330 19.09 -9.44 10.33
C PHE A 330 20.57 -9.47 10.68
N ARG A 331 21.45 -8.96 9.82
CA ARG A 331 22.89 -8.86 10.10
C ARG A 331 23.16 -8.06 11.38
N ARG A 332 22.41 -6.98 11.63
CA ARG A 332 22.50 -6.19 12.87
C ARG A 332 22.05 -6.99 14.09
N ALA A 333 20.93 -7.69 13.98
CA ALA A 333 20.41 -8.49 15.09
C ALA A 333 21.39 -9.60 15.51
N ILE A 334 22.05 -10.25 14.54
CA ILE A 334 23.08 -11.27 14.81
C ILE A 334 24.32 -10.65 15.46
N ALA A 335 24.80 -9.50 14.95
CA ALA A 335 25.94 -8.80 15.53
C ALA A 335 25.70 -8.37 16.99
N ASP A 336 24.49 -7.88 17.30
CA ASP A 336 24.08 -7.50 18.67
C ASP A 336 24.05 -8.70 19.64
N ILE A 337 23.69 -9.90 19.16
CA ILE A 337 23.72 -11.14 19.96
C ILE A 337 25.17 -11.55 20.22
N GLY A 338 26.02 -11.54 19.18
CA GLY A 338 27.43 -11.90 19.29
C GLY A 338 28.22 -10.98 20.24
N ALA A 339 27.86 -9.70 20.32
CA ALA A 339 28.50 -8.75 21.25
C ALA A 339 28.07 -8.92 22.72
N ARG A 340 27.04 -9.74 23.00
CA ARG A 340 26.51 -9.98 24.36
C ARG A 340 26.92 -11.34 24.94
N LEU A 341 27.53 -12.20 24.14
CA LEU A 341 28.08 -13.50 24.53
C LEU A 341 29.58 -13.35 24.82
#